data_AF-A0AA39JX23-F1
#
_entry.id   AF-A0AA39JX23-F1
#
_cell.length_a   1.000
_cell.length_b   1.000
_cell.length_c   1.000
_cell.angle_alpha   90.00
_cell.angle_beta   90.00
_cell.angle_gamma   90.00
#
_symmetry.space_group_name_H-M   'P 1'
#
loop_
_entity.id
_entity.type
_entity.pdbx_description
1 polymer ?
#
loop_
_entity_poly.entity_id
_entity_poly.type
_entity_poly.pdbx_seq_one_letter_code
_entity_poly.pdbx_strand_id
1 'polypeptide(L)'
;MSAQYSSEAGGSEGVNSQPSRLRQVVVTKDDRVFVLLTTRELAPIPSRAIVDPSQSTSMRFPVDPTPFLERCWSINSIPYQAFVPVDTYAACSCCLLRCLNYTHASVPIESKGDRWYLRQDVFRDWKDLETVVLQLREVSRSATTDLRLGRALFSWPELSRYGYGRSHVDHLKLTAMLMCSREAFMLVLAEVAYNAVHQTDFWDEVVSSHFDAHVAGSNNFNVQGLQHVGLFVDVEDCDFTDVFEHMINAGIPLWLAWGSIQAWASATVGLLKYVPTGDELWQALCHPVEGQAAMRSTKRVPLGLRALPDGSIFDPSPPQPDP
;
A
#
# COMPACT_ATOMS: atom_id res chain seq x y z
N MET A 1 -47.83 45.74 -18.84
CA MET A 1 -46.71 45.15 -18.09
C MET A 1 -46.45 43.78 -18.68
N SER A 2 -45.51 43.71 -19.62
CA SER A 2 -45.21 42.50 -20.39
C SER A 2 -43.83 42.02 -19.98
N ALA A 3 -43.75 40.84 -19.36
CA ALA A 3 -42.49 40.25 -18.93
C ALA A 3 -41.85 39.49 -20.11
N GLN A 4 -40.66 39.93 -20.51
CA GLN A 4 -39.79 39.24 -21.46
C GLN A 4 -39.14 38.05 -20.78
N TYR A 5 -39.39 36.85 -21.31
CA TYR A 5 -38.59 35.66 -21.03
C TYR A 5 -37.29 35.76 -21.84
N SER A 6 -36.17 35.92 -21.15
CA SER A 6 -34.83 35.76 -21.73
C SER A 6 -34.39 34.32 -21.56
N SER A 7 -34.10 33.67 -22.68
CA SER A 7 -33.53 32.33 -22.78
C SER A 7 -32.01 32.46 -22.70
N GLU A 8 -31.40 32.06 -21.58
CA GLU A 8 -29.96 31.82 -21.51
C GLU A 8 -29.70 30.34 -21.78
N ALA A 9 -29.26 30.06 -23.00
CA ALA A 9 -28.68 28.78 -23.38
C ALA A 9 -27.28 28.67 -22.74
N GLY A 10 -27.19 27.95 -21.63
CA GLY A 10 -25.92 27.54 -21.05
C GLY A 10 -25.23 26.52 -21.96
N GLY A 11 -24.16 26.95 -22.62
CA GLY A 11 -23.24 26.06 -23.32
C GLY A 11 -22.49 25.19 -22.31
N SER A 12 -22.84 23.91 -22.26
CA SER A 12 -22.06 22.89 -21.56
C SER A 12 -20.82 22.57 -22.40
N GLU A 13 -19.71 23.26 -22.12
CA GLU A 13 -18.39 22.79 -22.50
C GLU A 13 -17.99 21.64 -21.58
N GLY A 14 -18.43 20.44 -21.97
CA GLY A 14 -17.91 19.19 -21.43
C GLY A 14 -16.45 18.99 -21.83
N VAL A 15 -15.53 19.69 -21.19
CA VAL A 15 -14.09 19.44 -21.26
C VAL A 15 -13.83 18.17 -20.45
N ASN A 16 -14.09 17.03 -21.09
CA ASN A 16 -13.64 15.72 -20.64
C ASN A 16 -12.12 15.64 -20.86
N SER A 17 -11.38 16.50 -20.15
CA SER A 17 -9.92 16.49 -20.11
C SER A 17 -9.52 15.33 -19.22
N GLN A 18 -9.48 14.13 -19.83
CA GLN A 18 -8.72 13.05 -19.23
C GLN A 18 -7.35 13.62 -18.90
N PRO A 19 -6.93 13.65 -17.62
CA PRO A 19 -5.62 14.15 -17.26
C PRO A 19 -4.62 13.37 -18.10
N SER A 20 -3.79 14.09 -18.85
CA SER A 20 -2.75 13.50 -19.67
C SER A 20 -1.96 12.55 -18.78
N ARG A 21 -2.10 11.25 -19.03
CA ARG A 21 -1.46 10.20 -18.24
C ARG A 21 0.03 10.49 -18.26
N LEU A 22 0.57 10.93 -17.14
CA LEU A 22 1.99 11.24 -17.01
C LEU A 22 2.77 9.97 -17.37
N ARG A 23 3.57 10.05 -18.43
CA ARG A 23 4.45 9.01 -18.94
C ARG A 23 5.80 9.65 -19.21
N GLN A 24 6.85 9.06 -18.66
CA GLN A 24 8.22 9.50 -18.90
C GLN A 24 9.15 8.30 -18.96
N VAL A 25 10.08 8.31 -19.91
CA VAL A 25 11.15 7.31 -19.97
C VAL A 25 12.40 7.90 -19.34
N VAL A 26 13.04 7.13 -18.48
CA VAL A 26 14.30 7.49 -17.83
C VAL A 26 15.31 6.39 -18.08
N VAL A 27 16.51 6.79 -18.47
CA VAL A 27 17.67 5.92 -18.51
C VAL A 27 18.59 6.30 -17.36
N THR A 28 19.00 5.30 -16.60
CA THR A 28 19.96 5.48 -15.50
C THR A 28 21.39 5.46 -16.03
N LYS A 29 22.35 6.03 -15.28
CA LYS A 29 23.78 5.99 -15.64
C LYS A 29 24.38 4.58 -15.75
N ASP A 30 23.72 3.58 -15.16
CA ASP A 30 24.08 2.16 -15.29
C ASP A 30 23.24 1.44 -16.36
N ASP A 31 22.79 2.20 -17.37
CA ASP A 31 22.12 1.71 -18.58
C ASP A 31 20.81 0.95 -18.35
N ARG A 32 20.16 1.14 -17.19
CA ARG A 32 18.81 0.58 -16.94
C ARG A 32 17.73 1.54 -17.41
N VAL A 33 16.72 0.98 -18.07
CA VAL A 33 15.59 1.71 -18.64
C VAL A 33 14.38 1.58 -17.72
N PHE A 34 13.78 2.73 -17.39
CA PHE A 34 12.54 2.81 -16.62
C PHE A 34 11.47 3.58 -17.37
N VAL A 35 10.22 3.12 -17.27
CA VAL A 35 9.02 3.88 -17.66
C VAL A 35 8.28 4.29 -16.40
N LEU A 36 8.14 5.60 -16.22
CA LEU A 36 7.48 6.24 -15.10
C LEU A 36 6.05 6.54 -15.52
N LEU A 37 5.09 6.04 -14.74
CA LEU A 37 3.67 6.29 -14.93
C LEU A 37 3.12 6.99 -13.69
N THR A 38 2.26 8.00 -13.92
CA THR A 38 1.65 8.88 -12.90
C THR A 38 2.62 9.68 -12.03
N THR A 39 3.92 9.62 -12.31
CA THR A 39 4.99 10.37 -11.65
C THR A 39 5.98 10.94 -12.68
N ARG A 40 6.68 12.01 -12.30
CA ARG A 40 7.77 12.63 -13.09
C ARG A 40 9.16 12.32 -12.54
N GLU A 41 9.22 11.72 -11.36
CA GLU A 41 10.47 11.51 -10.65
C GLU A 41 10.73 10.01 -10.47
N LEU A 42 11.95 9.60 -10.80
CA LEU A 42 12.44 8.28 -10.49
C LEU A 42 12.76 8.24 -9.00
N ALA A 43 11.98 7.47 -8.25
CA ALA A 43 12.25 7.27 -6.84
C ALA A 43 13.60 6.51 -6.64
N PRO A 44 14.19 6.55 -5.43
CA PRO A 44 15.34 5.71 -5.11
C PRO A 44 15.02 4.24 -5.39
N ILE A 45 15.90 3.57 -6.15
CA ILE A 45 15.67 2.21 -6.63
C ILE A 45 15.89 1.22 -5.47
N PRO A 46 14.87 0.43 -5.09
CA PRO A 46 14.98 -0.49 -3.96
C PRO A 46 15.96 -1.62 -4.24
N SER A 47 16.60 -2.12 -3.18
CA SER A 47 17.37 -3.36 -3.25
C SER A 47 16.44 -4.55 -3.49
N ARG A 48 16.81 -5.47 -4.38
CA ARG A 48 16.12 -6.75 -4.56
C ARG A 48 16.44 -7.66 -3.36
N ALA A 49 15.55 -7.71 -2.37
CA ALA A 49 15.76 -8.52 -1.17
C ALA A 49 14.50 -9.23 -0.62
N ILE A 50 13.30 -8.74 -0.95
CA ILE A 50 12.08 -9.34 -0.43
C ILE A 50 11.68 -10.50 -1.32
N VAL A 51 11.61 -11.69 -0.74
CA VAL A 51 11.17 -12.91 -1.42
C VAL A 51 9.64 -12.94 -1.43
N ASP A 52 9.06 -13.40 -2.53
CA ASP A 52 7.62 -13.58 -2.62
C ASP A 52 7.13 -14.57 -1.54
N PRO A 53 6.26 -14.14 -0.60
CA PRO A 53 5.82 -15.00 0.50
C PRO A 53 5.01 -16.21 0.02
N SER A 54 4.40 -16.16 -1.17
CA SER A 54 3.69 -17.31 -1.74
C SER A 54 4.63 -18.45 -2.18
N GLN A 55 5.91 -18.14 -2.42
CA GLN A 55 6.92 -19.15 -2.81
C GLN A 55 7.55 -19.84 -1.61
N SER A 56 7.34 -19.33 -0.40
CA SER A 56 7.89 -19.91 0.83
C SER A 56 7.05 -21.11 1.27
N THR A 57 7.48 -22.31 0.88
CA THR A 57 6.79 -23.59 1.19
C THR A 57 6.73 -23.92 2.68
N SER A 58 7.55 -23.27 3.53
CA SER A 58 7.64 -23.54 4.96
C SER A 58 7.11 -22.42 5.86
N MET A 59 6.77 -21.24 5.33
CA MET A 59 6.42 -20.10 6.18
C MET A 59 4.92 -19.96 6.38
N ARG A 60 4.55 -20.01 7.67
CA ARG A 60 3.44 -19.22 8.24
C ARG A 60 3.61 -17.77 7.79
N PHE A 61 2.49 -17.04 7.63
CA PHE A 61 2.45 -15.61 7.28
C PHE A 61 3.66 -14.80 7.80
N PRO A 62 4.22 -13.83 7.03
CA PRO A 62 5.37 -13.04 7.46
C PRO A 62 5.19 -12.55 8.89
N VAL A 63 6.17 -12.83 9.75
CA VAL A 63 6.13 -12.41 11.16
C VAL A 63 6.19 -10.89 11.26
N ASP A 64 6.95 -10.27 10.36
CA ASP A 64 7.15 -8.83 10.28
C ASP A 64 6.50 -8.27 8.99
N PRO A 65 5.44 -7.45 9.10
CA PRO A 65 4.83 -6.77 7.97
C PRO A 65 5.62 -5.53 7.47
N THR A 66 6.56 -5.00 8.26
CA THR A 66 7.29 -3.75 7.95
C THR A 66 7.87 -3.70 6.53
N PRO A 67 8.54 -4.76 6.02
CA PRO A 67 9.18 -4.72 4.71
C PRO A 67 8.20 -4.45 3.55
N PHE A 68 6.91 -4.78 3.75
CA PHE A 68 5.87 -4.64 2.75
C PHE A 68 5.17 -3.26 2.80
N LEU A 69 5.55 -2.40 3.75
CA LEU A 69 5.04 -1.02 3.81
C LEU A 69 5.93 -0.02 3.09
N GLU A 70 7.14 -0.44 2.74
CA GLU A 70 8.09 0.43 2.07
C GLU A 70 8.00 0.29 0.57
N ARG A 71 8.67 1.21 -0.13
CA ARG A 71 8.81 1.11 -1.57
C ARG A 71 9.72 -0.07 -1.89
N CYS A 72 9.20 -1.07 -2.58
CA CYS A 72 9.99 -2.21 -3.02
C CYS A 72 9.65 -2.60 -4.47
N TRP A 73 10.35 -3.64 -4.93
CA TRP A 73 10.01 -4.34 -6.16
C TRP A 73 8.68 -5.05 -6.03
N SER A 74 7.93 -5.11 -7.11
CA SER A 74 6.64 -5.79 -7.21
C SER A 74 6.76 -7.22 -6.76
N ILE A 75 5.81 -7.64 -5.94
CA ILE A 75 5.63 -9.02 -5.52
C ILE A 75 4.31 -9.48 -6.11
N ASN A 76 4.35 -10.51 -6.94
CA ASN A 76 3.17 -10.98 -7.68
C ASN A 76 2.02 -11.39 -6.75
N SER A 77 2.35 -11.95 -5.58
CA SER A 77 1.35 -12.29 -4.58
C SER A 77 0.83 -11.09 -3.75
N ILE A 78 1.46 -9.91 -3.83
CA ILE A 78 1.09 -8.70 -3.06
C ILE A 78 1.04 -7.46 -3.98
N PRO A 79 0.21 -7.45 -5.04
CA PRO A 79 0.12 -6.31 -5.96
C PRO A 79 -0.47 -5.07 -5.29
N TYR A 80 -1.24 -5.26 -4.21
CA TYR A 80 -1.86 -4.20 -3.43
C TYR A 80 -0.88 -3.37 -2.60
N GLN A 81 0.40 -3.75 -2.51
CA GLN A 81 1.42 -2.94 -1.85
C GLN A 81 1.54 -1.52 -2.45
N ALA A 82 1.24 -1.37 -3.73
CA ALA A 82 1.23 -0.08 -4.41
C ALA A 82 0.22 0.92 -3.78
N PHE A 83 -0.77 0.42 -3.04
CA PHE A 83 -1.82 1.20 -2.36
C PHE A 83 -1.45 1.58 -0.92
N VAL A 84 -0.29 1.16 -0.42
CA VAL A 84 0.16 1.59 0.92
C VAL A 84 0.40 3.11 0.90
N PRO A 85 -0.14 3.87 1.87
CA PRO A 85 0.11 5.30 1.97
C PRO A 85 1.58 5.57 2.33
N VAL A 86 2.20 6.55 1.67
CA VAL A 86 3.57 7.01 1.99
C VAL A 86 3.66 7.45 3.44
N ASP A 87 2.65 8.19 3.90
CA ASP A 87 2.52 8.64 5.26
C ASP A 87 1.37 7.90 5.96
N THR A 88 1.72 6.78 6.60
CA THR A 88 0.78 6.01 7.42
C THR A 88 0.15 6.84 8.55
N TYR A 89 0.82 7.87 9.07
CA TYR A 89 0.27 8.72 10.14
C TYR A 89 -0.75 9.72 9.60
N ALA A 90 -0.47 10.32 8.44
CA ALA A 90 -1.46 11.11 7.71
C ALA A 90 -2.68 10.26 7.36
N ALA A 91 -2.48 9.01 6.91
CA ALA A 91 -3.58 8.07 6.68
C ALA A 91 -4.36 7.77 7.97
N CYS A 92 -3.67 7.63 9.12
CA CYS A 92 -4.28 7.51 10.45
C CYS A 92 -4.98 8.77 10.96
N SER A 93 -4.98 9.89 10.22
CA SER A 93 -5.67 11.11 10.66
C SER A 93 -7.19 11.05 10.43
N CYS A 94 -7.69 10.06 9.68
CA CYS A 94 -9.12 9.87 9.51
C CYS A 94 -9.77 9.26 10.77
N CYS A 95 -11.06 9.52 10.97
CA CYS A 95 -11.80 9.07 12.15
C CYS A 95 -11.71 7.56 12.39
N LEU A 96 -11.76 6.76 11.31
CA LEU A 96 -11.70 5.30 11.37
C LEU A 96 -10.32 4.79 11.85
N LEU A 97 -9.24 5.38 11.35
CA LEU A 97 -7.87 4.92 11.60
C LEU A 97 -7.16 5.67 12.73
N ARG A 98 -7.84 6.64 13.35
CA ARG A 98 -7.28 7.46 14.44
C ARG A 98 -6.78 6.63 15.60
N CYS A 99 -7.42 5.51 15.90
CA CYS A 99 -6.96 4.61 16.97
C CYS A 99 -5.61 3.95 16.65
N LEU A 100 -5.13 3.97 15.40
CA LEU A 100 -3.80 3.46 15.02
C LEU A 100 -2.72 4.54 15.03
N ASN A 101 -3.05 5.79 15.38
CA ASN A 101 -2.13 6.93 15.36
C ASN A 101 -1.17 6.93 16.58
N TYR A 102 -0.39 5.87 16.72
CA TYR A 102 0.61 5.71 17.77
C TYR A 102 1.98 5.41 17.17
N THR A 103 3.00 5.90 17.86
CA THR A 103 4.42 5.60 17.61
C THR A 103 4.90 4.57 18.64
N HIS A 104 6.11 4.05 18.47
CA HIS A 104 6.76 3.23 19.51
C HIS A 104 6.77 3.92 20.89
N ALA A 105 6.93 5.25 20.92
CA ALA A 105 7.03 6.02 22.15
C ALA A 105 5.67 6.45 22.73
N SER A 106 4.61 6.44 21.91
CA SER A 106 3.29 6.95 22.32
C SER A 106 2.21 5.87 22.44
N VAL A 107 2.51 4.61 22.12
CA VAL A 107 1.53 3.52 22.26
C VAL A 107 1.15 3.32 23.74
N PRO A 108 -0.14 3.38 24.09
CA PRO A 108 -0.57 3.37 25.48
C PRO A 108 -0.57 1.95 26.02
N ILE A 109 0.43 1.64 26.85
CA ILE A 109 0.56 0.35 27.52
C ILE A 109 0.44 0.52 29.03
N GLU A 110 -0.07 -0.51 29.71
CA GLU A 110 -0.25 -0.56 31.15
C GLU A 110 0.37 -1.84 31.73
N SER A 111 0.95 -1.74 32.91
CA SER A 111 1.43 -2.89 33.67
C SER A 111 0.33 -3.44 34.58
N LYS A 112 0.07 -4.74 34.54
CA LYS A 112 -0.78 -5.47 35.50
C LYS A 112 0.01 -6.67 36.01
N GLY A 113 0.47 -6.60 37.26
CA GLY A 113 1.41 -7.57 37.81
C GLY A 113 2.79 -7.47 37.13
N ASP A 114 3.30 -8.59 36.64
CA ASP A 114 4.59 -8.73 35.95
C ASP A 114 4.48 -8.60 34.41
N ARG A 115 3.29 -8.28 33.89
CA ARG A 115 3.03 -8.22 32.45
C ARG A 115 2.53 -6.85 32.02
N TRP A 116 2.92 -6.49 30.81
CA TRP A 116 2.47 -5.31 30.09
C TRP A 116 1.34 -5.67 29.12
N TYR A 117 0.39 -4.76 28.98
CA TYR A 117 -0.80 -4.90 28.15
C TYR A 117 -1.02 -3.62 27.35
N LEU A 118 -1.65 -3.72 26.18
CA LEU A 118 -2.27 -2.56 25.55
C LEU A 118 -3.38 -2.03 26.47
N ARG A 119 -3.49 -0.70 26.62
CA ARG A 119 -4.54 -0.08 27.43
C ARG A 119 -5.92 -0.54 26.97
N GLN A 120 -6.82 -0.81 27.93
CA GLN A 120 -8.07 -1.54 27.67
C GLN A 120 -9.02 -0.83 26.69
N ASP A 121 -9.08 0.50 26.75
CA ASP A 121 -9.84 1.34 25.81
C ASP A 121 -9.28 1.20 24.39
N VAL A 122 -7.96 1.34 24.24
CA VAL A 122 -7.28 1.25 22.93
C VAL A 122 -7.36 -0.16 22.36
N PHE A 123 -7.25 -1.19 23.19
CA PHE A 123 -7.47 -2.57 22.78
C PHE A 123 -8.89 -2.76 22.19
N ARG A 124 -9.91 -2.16 22.82
CA ARG A 124 -11.29 -2.23 22.31
C ARG A 124 -11.39 -1.53 20.95
N ASP A 125 -10.85 -0.31 20.83
CA ASP A 125 -10.84 0.43 19.58
C ASP A 125 -10.14 -0.34 18.45
N TRP A 126 -9.00 -0.99 18.73
CA TRP A 126 -8.28 -1.81 17.75
C TRP A 126 -9.06 -3.07 17.38
N LYS A 127 -9.77 -3.68 18.34
CA LYS A 127 -10.59 -4.87 18.08
C LYS A 127 -11.83 -4.55 17.24
N ASP A 128 -12.47 -3.42 17.52
CA ASP A 128 -13.60 -2.93 16.73
C ASP A 128 -13.13 -2.59 15.30
N LEU A 129 -11.97 -1.93 15.17
CA LEU A 129 -11.36 -1.68 13.87
C LEU A 129 -11.00 -2.96 13.12
N GLU A 130 -10.40 -3.97 13.77
CA GLU A 130 -10.10 -5.26 13.15
C GLU A 130 -11.37 -5.89 12.57
N THR A 131 -12.48 -5.84 13.33
CA THR A 131 -13.77 -6.39 12.89
C THR A 131 -14.25 -5.69 11.61
N VAL A 132 -14.24 -4.36 11.59
CA VAL A 132 -14.64 -3.55 10.44
C VAL A 132 -13.74 -3.83 9.23
N VAL A 133 -12.42 -3.83 9.41
CA VAL A 133 -11.44 -4.03 8.33
C VAL A 133 -11.54 -5.43 7.74
N LEU A 134 -11.74 -6.46 8.57
CA LEU A 134 -11.91 -7.83 8.09
C LEU A 134 -13.24 -8.02 7.34
N GLN A 135 -14.31 -7.35 7.77
CA GLN A 135 -15.58 -7.34 7.02
C GLN A 135 -15.43 -6.65 5.66
N LEU A 136 -14.80 -5.46 5.61
CA LEU A 136 -14.49 -4.78 4.36
C LEU A 136 -13.66 -5.65 3.41
N ARG A 137 -12.66 -6.35 3.98
CA ARG A 137 -11.85 -7.30 3.22
C ARG A 137 -12.69 -8.41 2.61
N GLU A 138 -13.57 -9.02 3.39
CA GLU A 138 -14.41 -10.11 2.91
C GLU A 138 -15.35 -9.67 1.77
N VAL A 139 -16.01 -8.52 1.94
CA VAL A 139 -16.91 -8.00 0.91
C VAL A 139 -16.13 -7.62 -0.36
N SER A 140 -15.02 -6.90 -0.21
CA SER A 140 -14.19 -6.49 -1.36
C SER A 140 -13.60 -7.69 -2.12
N ARG A 141 -13.27 -8.78 -1.42
CA ARG A 141 -12.80 -10.03 -2.03
C ARG A 141 -13.89 -10.74 -2.82
N SER A 142 -15.09 -10.80 -2.26
CA SER A 142 -16.23 -11.46 -2.89
C SER A 142 -16.60 -10.84 -4.23
N ALA A 143 -16.40 -9.52 -4.36
CA ALA A 143 -16.66 -8.79 -5.59
C ALA A 143 -15.49 -8.76 -6.59
N THR A 144 -14.33 -9.34 -6.25
CA THR A 144 -13.13 -9.42 -7.12
C THR A 144 -12.73 -10.85 -7.47
N THR A 145 -13.64 -11.81 -7.29
CA THR A 145 -13.42 -13.24 -7.53
C THR A 145 -12.95 -13.56 -8.95
N ASP A 146 -13.47 -12.86 -9.96
CA ASP A 146 -13.12 -13.09 -11.37
C ASP A 146 -11.68 -12.69 -11.70
N LEU A 147 -11.14 -11.67 -11.03
CA LEU A 147 -9.76 -11.19 -11.21
C LEU A 147 -8.72 -12.08 -10.54
N ARG A 148 -9.16 -12.95 -9.63
CA ARG A 148 -8.29 -13.89 -8.91
C ARG A 148 -8.15 -15.24 -9.61
N LEU A 149 -8.84 -15.48 -10.73
CA LEU A 149 -8.72 -16.74 -11.46
C LEU A 149 -7.27 -16.97 -11.90
N GLY A 150 -6.60 -17.91 -11.23
CA GLY A 150 -5.23 -18.32 -11.53
C GLY A 150 -4.12 -17.63 -10.74
N ARG A 151 -4.41 -16.67 -9.85
CA ARG A 151 -3.40 -16.01 -9.01
C ARG A 151 -3.61 -16.28 -7.53
N ALA A 152 -2.58 -16.85 -6.89
CA ALA A 152 -2.53 -17.02 -5.45
C ALA A 152 -2.13 -15.71 -4.76
N LEU A 153 -3.08 -14.76 -4.65
CA LEU A 153 -2.84 -13.54 -3.88
C LEU A 153 -2.59 -13.89 -2.41
N PHE A 154 -1.52 -13.36 -1.85
CA PHE A 154 -1.18 -13.51 -0.45
C PHE A 154 -2.20 -12.74 0.39
N SER A 155 -2.82 -13.45 1.34
CA SER A 155 -3.75 -12.87 2.31
C SER A 155 -3.06 -12.71 3.64
N TRP A 156 -3.09 -11.52 4.22
CA TRP A 156 -2.65 -11.32 5.60
C TRP A 156 -3.55 -12.10 6.58
N PRO A 157 -3.01 -12.60 7.71
CA PRO A 157 -3.81 -13.26 8.73
C PRO A 157 -4.61 -12.22 9.55
N GLU A 158 -5.41 -12.68 10.50
CA GLU A 158 -6.06 -11.80 11.50
C GLU A 158 -5.01 -10.90 12.18
N LEU A 159 -5.34 -9.63 12.35
CA LEU A 159 -4.42 -8.58 12.80
C LEU A 159 -4.00 -8.78 14.25
N SER A 160 -4.87 -9.39 15.05
CA SER A 160 -4.62 -9.81 16.43
C SER A 160 -3.52 -10.88 16.56
N ARG A 161 -3.22 -11.63 15.48
CA ARG A 161 -2.12 -12.60 15.46
C ARG A 161 -0.75 -11.95 15.52
N TYR A 162 -0.64 -10.67 15.14
CA TYR A 162 0.58 -9.87 15.29
C TYR A 162 0.80 -9.36 16.72
N GLY A 163 -0.16 -9.59 17.62
CA GLY A 163 0.09 -9.54 19.05
C GLY A 163 -0.56 -8.41 19.82
N TYR A 164 -1.36 -7.53 19.20
CA TYR A 164 -2.02 -6.46 19.97
C TYR A 164 -3.01 -6.96 21.03
N GLY A 165 -3.52 -8.19 20.90
CA GLY A 165 -4.34 -8.85 21.92
C GLY A 165 -3.55 -9.68 22.94
N ARG A 166 -2.21 -9.61 22.90
CA ARG A 166 -1.32 -10.36 23.80
C ARG A 166 -0.71 -9.43 24.85
N SER A 167 -0.15 -10.04 25.89
CA SER A 167 0.64 -9.37 26.91
C SER A 167 2.05 -9.93 26.97
N HIS A 168 3.00 -9.11 27.42
CA HIS A 168 4.41 -9.49 27.48
C HIS A 168 5.05 -9.02 28.80
N VAL A 169 6.00 -9.79 29.34
CA VAL A 169 6.78 -9.41 30.56
C VAL A 169 7.74 -8.25 30.33
N ASP A 170 7.95 -7.87 29.06
CA ASP A 170 8.89 -6.86 28.61
C ASP A 170 8.11 -5.88 27.72
N HIS A 171 8.06 -4.63 28.16
CA HIS A 171 7.34 -3.57 27.48
C HIS A 171 7.88 -3.28 26.07
N LEU A 172 9.18 -3.42 25.81
CA LEU A 172 9.76 -3.15 24.50
C LEU A 172 9.29 -4.19 23.48
N LYS A 173 9.24 -5.46 23.88
CA LYS A 173 8.73 -6.55 23.04
C LYS A 173 7.24 -6.40 22.79
N LEU A 174 6.45 -6.01 23.80
CA LEU A 174 5.03 -5.70 23.58
C LEU A 174 4.87 -4.54 22.59
N THR A 175 5.60 -3.44 22.78
CA THR A 175 5.56 -2.29 21.86
C THR A 175 5.90 -2.70 20.43
N ALA A 176 6.92 -3.54 20.23
CA ALA A 176 7.25 -4.07 18.89
C ALA A 176 6.09 -4.88 18.28
N MET A 177 5.47 -5.77 19.05
CA MET A 177 4.29 -6.54 18.61
C MET A 177 3.11 -5.62 18.26
N LEU A 178 2.87 -4.56 19.04
CA LEU A 178 1.83 -3.57 18.77
C LEU A 178 2.10 -2.81 17.46
N MET A 179 3.35 -2.46 17.18
CA MET A 179 3.71 -1.82 15.91
C MET A 179 3.55 -2.79 14.74
N CYS A 180 3.96 -4.06 14.88
CA CYS A 180 3.71 -5.08 13.85
C CYS A 180 2.20 -5.22 13.57
N SER A 181 1.37 -5.24 14.60
CA SER A 181 -0.09 -5.25 14.42
C SER A 181 -0.58 -4.02 13.67
N ARG A 182 -0.15 -2.81 14.05
CA ARG A 182 -0.50 -1.55 13.34
C ARG A 182 -0.12 -1.59 11.87
N GLU A 183 1.04 -2.15 11.55
CA GLU A 183 1.53 -2.26 10.18
C GLU A 183 0.74 -3.28 9.36
N ALA A 184 0.35 -4.40 9.97
CA ALA A 184 -0.56 -5.35 9.35
C ALA A 184 -1.93 -4.72 9.02
N PHE A 185 -2.46 -3.80 9.84
CA PHE A 185 -3.68 -3.04 9.50
C PHE A 185 -3.51 -2.30 8.17
N MET A 186 -2.37 -1.63 7.97
CA MET A 186 -2.10 -0.86 6.75
C MET A 186 -2.08 -1.74 5.50
N LEU A 187 -1.52 -2.95 5.60
CA LEU A 187 -1.47 -3.89 4.47
C LEU A 187 -2.84 -4.47 4.13
N VAL A 188 -3.67 -4.76 5.14
CA VAL A 188 -5.05 -5.20 4.88
C VAL A 188 -5.88 -4.07 4.27
N LEU A 189 -5.70 -2.83 4.73
CA LEU A 189 -6.36 -1.67 4.13
C LEU A 189 -5.91 -1.43 2.68
N ALA A 190 -4.62 -1.60 2.40
CA ALA A 190 -4.09 -1.55 1.04
C ALA A 190 -4.72 -2.66 0.17
N GLU A 191 -4.92 -3.86 0.70
CA GLU A 191 -5.65 -4.94 0.02
C GLU A 191 -7.11 -4.55 -0.27
N VAL A 192 -7.81 -3.95 0.69
CA VAL A 192 -9.19 -3.47 0.49
C VAL A 192 -9.22 -2.39 -0.59
N ALA A 193 -8.31 -1.41 -0.54
CA ALA A 193 -8.23 -0.34 -1.53
C ALA A 193 -7.94 -0.88 -2.94
N TYR A 194 -7.03 -1.85 -3.05
CA TYR A 194 -6.76 -2.56 -4.28
C TYR A 194 -8.01 -3.27 -4.82
N ASN A 195 -8.76 -3.98 -3.99
CA ASN A 195 -9.99 -4.64 -4.43
C ASN A 195 -11.06 -3.60 -4.83
N ALA A 196 -11.11 -2.46 -4.14
CA ALA A 196 -12.07 -1.39 -4.37
C ALA A 196 -11.86 -0.69 -5.73
N VAL A 197 -10.62 -0.48 -6.19
CA VAL A 197 -10.41 0.16 -7.51
C VAL A 197 -10.90 -0.65 -8.70
N HIS A 198 -11.20 -1.94 -8.49
CA HIS A 198 -11.79 -2.81 -9.51
C HIS A 198 -13.32 -2.71 -9.56
N GLN A 199 -13.92 -1.90 -8.68
CA GLN A 199 -15.36 -1.76 -8.52
C GLN A 199 -15.71 -0.27 -8.51
N THR A 200 -16.39 0.19 -9.55
CA THR A 200 -16.76 1.61 -9.72
C THR A 200 -17.58 2.14 -8.55
N ASP A 201 -18.43 1.30 -7.98
CA ASP A 201 -19.42 1.70 -6.98
C ASP A 201 -19.12 1.11 -5.59
N PHE A 202 -17.89 0.61 -5.34
CA PHE A 202 -17.54 -0.03 -4.07
C PHE A 202 -17.83 0.85 -2.85
N TRP A 203 -17.42 2.11 -2.89
CA TRP A 203 -17.61 3.00 -1.74
C TRP A 203 -19.08 3.32 -1.51
N ASP A 204 -19.84 3.53 -2.58
CA ASP A 204 -21.25 3.90 -2.49
C ASP A 204 -22.12 2.70 -2.10
N GLU A 205 -21.93 1.55 -2.75
CA GLU A 205 -22.75 0.35 -2.52
C GLU A 205 -22.30 -0.45 -1.31
N VAL A 206 -21.00 -0.67 -1.12
CA VAL A 206 -20.49 -1.54 -0.06
C VAL A 206 -20.27 -0.74 1.22
N VAL A 207 -19.58 0.40 1.14
CA VAL A 207 -19.19 1.11 2.37
C VAL A 207 -20.38 1.82 3.01
N SER A 208 -21.23 2.49 2.23
CA SER A 208 -22.44 3.10 2.78
C SER A 208 -23.39 2.04 3.35
N SER A 209 -23.77 1.03 2.57
CA SER A 209 -24.76 0.02 3.00
C SER A 209 -24.35 -0.79 4.23
N HIS A 210 -23.05 -1.01 4.45
CA HIS A 210 -22.57 -1.83 5.55
C HIS A 210 -22.01 -1.02 6.73
N PHE A 211 -21.61 0.24 6.52
CA PHE A 211 -20.90 1.03 7.52
C PHE A 211 -21.47 2.44 7.77
N ASP A 212 -22.68 2.76 7.26
CA ASP A 212 -23.36 4.06 7.42
C ASP A 212 -23.26 4.64 8.85
N ALA A 213 -23.44 3.81 9.90
CA ALA A 213 -23.34 4.27 11.29
C ALA A 213 -21.92 4.64 11.75
N HIS A 214 -20.88 4.08 11.11
CA HIS A 214 -19.47 4.29 11.44
C HIS A 214 -18.79 5.33 10.53
N VAL A 215 -19.34 5.53 9.31
CA VAL A 215 -18.76 6.37 8.26
C VAL A 215 -19.47 7.72 8.12
N ALA A 216 -20.69 7.90 8.65
CA ALA A 216 -21.45 9.17 8.60
C ALA A 216 -20.72 10.40 9.19
N GLY A 217 -19.61 10.21 9.91
CA GLY A 217 -18.72 11.29 10.36
C GLY A 217 -17.52 11.60 9.44
N SER A 218 -17.37 10.94 8.29
CA SER A 218 -16.13 10.92 7.50
C SER A 218 -16.26 11.33 6.03
N ASN A 219 -17.21 12.19 5.66
CA ASN A 219 -17.33 12.76 4.30
C ASN A 219 -16.07 13.51 3.80
N ASN A 220 -15.01 13.60 4.63
CA ASN A 220 -13.72 14.19 4.30
C ASN A 220 -12.60 13.15 4.03
N PHE A 221 -12.92 11.86 3.84
CA PHE A 221 -11.88 10.90 3.43
C PHE A 221 -11.46 11.14 1.98
N ASN A 222 -10.56 12.11 1.79
CA ASN A 222 -10.00 12.43 0.49
C ASN A 222 -8.92 11.39 0.13
N VAL A 223 -9.36 10.28 -0.48
CA VAL A 223 -8.47 9.24 -1.02
C VAL A 223 -7.46 9.84 -2.01
N GLN A 224 -7.85 10.88 -2.75
CA GLN A 224 -6.99 11.53 -3.74
C GLN A 224 -5.86 12.37 -3.10
N GLY A 225 -5.95 12.67 -1.80
CA GLY A 225 -4.94 13.42 -1.06
C GLY A 225 -3.81 12.55 -0.49
N LEU A 226 -3.98 11.23 -0.45
CA LEU A 226 -2.95 10.33 0.08
C LEU A 226 -1.97 9.96 -1.03
N GLN A 227 -0.73 10.42 -0.87
CA GLN A 227 0.36 9.92 -1.70
C GLN A 227 0.58 8.44 -1.42
N HIS A 228 0.67 7.66 -2.49
CA HIS A 228 0.94 6.23 -2.44
C HIS A 228 2.43 5.95 -2.58
N VAL A 229 2.90 4.89 -1.93
CA VAL A 229 4.29 4.44 -2.03
C VAL A 229 4.67 4.13 -3.48
N GLY A 230 3.70 3.62 -4.26
CA GLY A 230 3.87 3.17 -5.63
C GLY A 230 4.58 1.83 -5.71
N LEU A 231 4.97 1.43 -6.93
CA LEU A 231 5.60 0.12 -7.14
C LEU A 231 6.71 0.18 -8.19
N PHE A 232 7.86 -0.40 -7.87
CA PHE A 232 8.85 -0.76 -8.89
C PHE A 232 8.44 -2.08 -9.49
N VAL A 233 8.23 -2.14 -10.79
CA VAL A 233 7.78 -3.36 -11.47
C VAL A 233 8.94 -3.88 -12.29
N ASP A 234 9.33 -5.13 -12.07
CA ASP A 234 10.15 -5.82 -13.05
C ASP A 234 9.23 -6.35 -14.16
N VAL A 235 9.42 -5.84 -15.36
CA VAL A 235 8.53 -6.10 -16.50
C VAL A 235 8.65 -7.56 -16.97
N GLU A 236 9.80 -8.20 -16.74
CA GLU A 236 10.04 -9.59 -17.11
C GLU A 236 9.36 -10.58 -16.14
N ASP A 237 9.30 -10.23 -14.86
CA ASP A 237 8.80 -11.11 -13.79
C ASP A 237 7.35 -10.83 -13.35
N CYS A 238 6.76 -9.70 -13.78
CA CYS A 238 5.43 -9.28 -13.35
C CYS A 238 4.32 -10.09 -14.03
N ASP A 239 3.46 -10.71 -13.22
CA ASP A 239 2.33 -11.50 -13.71
C ASP A 239 0.97 -10.81 -13.61
N PHE A 240 0.88 -9.59 -13.03
CA PHE A 240 -0.35 -8.84 -12.74
C PHE A 240 -0.56 -7.59 -13.60
N THR A 241 -0.27 -7.67 -14.89
CA THR A 241 -0.25 -6.51 -15.78
C THR A 241 -1.64 -5.91 -16.08
N ASP A 242 -2.70 -6.70 -15.91
CA ASP A 242 -4.11 -6.34 -16.12
C ASP A 242 -4.61 -5.25 -15.16
N VAL A 243 -3.99 -5.11 -13.97
CA VAL A 243 -4.43 -4.12 -12.97
C VAL A 243 -3.75 -2.76 -13.11
N PHE A 244 -2.78 -2.62 -14.02
CA PHE A 244 -2.03 -1.37 -14.17
C PHE A 244 -2.92 -0.21 -14.57
N GLU A 245 -3.92 -0.44 -15.42
CA GLU A 245 -4.87 0.61 -15.81
C GLU A 245 -5.64 1.16 -14.62
N HIS A 246 -6.07 0.27 -13.71
CA HIS A 246 -6.73 0.67 -12.47
C HIS A 246 -5.77 1.45 -11.55
N MET A 247 -4.52 0.98 -11.40
CA MET A 247 -3.50 1.68 -10.62
C MET A 247 -3.18 3.07 -11.19
N ILE A 248 -3.03 3.18 -12.52
CA ILE A 248 -2.76 4.45 -13.21
C ILE A 248 -3.94 5.42 -13.04
N ASN A 249 -5.17 4.94 -13.21
CA ASN A 249 -6.37 5.75 -13.01
C ASN A 249 -6.54 6.18 -11.55
N ALA A 250 -6.07 5.36 -10.59
CA ALA A 250 -6.01 5.70 -9.18
C ALA A 250 -4.83 6.64 -8.81
N GLY A 251 -4.01 7.07 -9.78
CA GLY A 251 -2.89 7.98 -9.54
C GLY A 251 -1.73 7.32 -8.78
N ILE A 252 -1.59 6.00 -8.85
CA ILE A 252 -0.52 5.27 -8.16
C ILE A 252 0.76 5.32 -8.98
N PRO A 253 1.88 5.77 -8.42
CA PRO A 253 3.17 5.79 -9.11
C PRO A 253 3.64 4.38 -9.48
N LEU A 254 3.96 4.17 -10.76
CA LEU A 254 4.58 2.92 -11.24
C LEU A 254 5.92 3.24 -11.92
N TRP A 255 6.96 2.48 -11.55
CA TRP A 255 8.29 2.53 -12.16
C TRP A 255 8.57 1.18 -12.83
N LEU A 256 8.25 1.07 -14.12
CA LEU A 256 8.42 -0.17 -14.88
C LEU A 256 9.88 -0.30 -15.33
N ALA A 257 10.59 -1.32 -14.84
CA ALA A 257 11.97 -1.60 -15.18
C ALA A 257 12.06 -2.55 -16.37
N TRP A 258 12.61 -2.06 -17.48
CA TRP A 258 12.74 -2.78 -18.75
C TRP A 258 14.11 -3.43 -18.94
N GLY A 259 14.87 -3.61 -17.86
CA GLY A 259 16.23 -4.11 -17.93
C GLY A 259 17.20 -3.09 -18.54
N SER A 260 18.19 -3.57 -19.29
CA SER A 260 19.23 -2.73 -19.90
C SER A 260 18.83 -2.21 -21.29
N ILE A 261 19.49 -1.14 -21.75
CA ILE A 261 19.34 -0.60 -23.12
C ILE A 261 19.63 -1.66 -24.20
N GLN A 262 20.38 -2.72 -23.88
CA GLN A 262 20.66 -3.80 -24.83
C GLN A 262 19.57 -4.89 -24.83
N ALA A 263 18.78 -4.99 -23.75
CA ALA A 263 17.85 -6.09 -23.51
C ALA A 263 16.37 -5.67 -23.51
N TRP A 264 16.03 -4.38 -23.51
CA TRP A 264 14.65 -3.88 -23.31
C TRP A 264 13.58 -4.32 -24.32
N ALA A 265 13.96 -5.02 -25.39
CA ALA A 265 13.03 -5.51 -26.41
C ALA A 265 12.29 -6.81 -26.01
N SER A 266 12.58 -7.41 -24.86
CA SER A 266 11.98 -8.68 -24.36
C SER A 266 10.61 -8.50 -23.68
N ALA A 267 9.74 -7.65 -24.21
CA ALA A 267 8.44 -7.36 -23.59
C ALA A 267 7.50 -8.58 -23.57
N THR A 268 6.85 -8.83 -22.43
CA THR A 268 5.68 -9.71 -22.36
C THR A 268 4.49 -9.07 -23.10
N VAL A 269 3.62 -9.89 -23.71
CA VAL A 269 2.50 -9.44 -24.55
C VAL A 269 1.58 -8.42 -23.83
N GLY A 270 1.41 -8.56 -22.50
CA GLY A 270 0.56 -7.68 -21.69
C GLY A 270 1.10 -6.26 -21.48
N LEU A 271 2.40 -6.03 -21.69
CA LEU A 271 3.07 -4.75 -21.42
C LEU A 271 3.47 -3.99 -22.68
N LEU A 272 3.11 -4.49 -23.87
CA LEU A 272 3.45 -3.86 -25.16
C LEU A 272 3.07 -2.37 -25.24
N LYS A 273 1.92 -1.98 -24.66
CA LYS A 273 1.47 -0.58 -24.63
C LYS A 273 2.37 0.35 -23.81
N TYR A 274 3.17 -0.19 -22.90
CA TYR A 274 4.08 0.56 -22.04
C TYR A 274 5.54 0.49 -22.50
N VAL A 275 5.83 -0.22 -23.60
CA VAL A 275 7.18 -0.29 -24.15
C VAL A 275 7.65 1.12 -24.54
N PRO A 276 8.86 1.54 -24.13
CA PRO A 276 9.47 2.78 -24.60
C PRO A 276 9.53 2.82 -26.13
N THR A 277 9.19 3.94 -26.74
CA THR A 277 9.48 4.13 -28.17
C THR A 277 10.96 4.42 -28.36
N GLY A 278 11.46 4.22 -29.58
CA GLY A 278 12.86 4.57 -29.91
C GLY A 278 13.17 6.05 -29.66
N ASP A 279 12.21 6.95 -29.94
CA ASP A 279 12.35 8.39 -29.71
C ASP A 279 12.39 8.73 -28.21
N GLU A 280 11.51 8.11 -27.41
CA GLU A 280 11.51 8.29 -25.95
C GLU A 280 12.83 7.80 -25.34
N LEU A 281 13.33 6.64 -25.80
CA LEU A 281 14.60 6.09 -25.34
C LEU A 281 15.77 7.00 -25.74
N TRP A 282 15.80 7.48 -26.98
CA TRP A 282 16.83 8.41 -27.45
C TRP A 282 16.85 9.70 -26.62
N GLN A 283 15.69 10.28 -26.34
CA GLN A 283 15.59 11.47 -25.49
C GLN A 283 16.10 11.20 -24.07
N ALA A 284 15.75 10.06 -23.49
CA ALA A 284 16.21 9.67 -22.16
C ALA A 284 17.73 9.43 -22.11
N LEU A 285 18.32 8.90 -23.18
CA LEU A 285 19.77 8.69 -23.32
C LEU A 285 20.57 10.00 -23.37
N CYS A 286 19.99 11.06 -23.92
CA CYS A 286 20.62 12.38 -23.91
C CYS A 286 20.71 12.98 -22.48
N HIS A 287 19.89 12.51 -21.55
CA HIS A 287 19.77 13.03 -20.19
C HIS A 287 19.73 11.90 -19.15
N PRO A 288 20.80 11.10 -19.02
CA PRO A 288 20.81 9.98 -18.09
C PRO A 288 20.74 10.48 -16.65
N VAL A 289 19.86 9.87 -15.86
CA VAL A 289 19.66 10.21 -14.46
C VAL A 289 20.57 9.34 -13.60
N GLU A 290 21.09 9.89 -12.50
CA GLU A 290 21.78 9.06 -11.52
C GLU A 290 20.80 8.02 -10.96
N GLY A 291 21.15 6.74 -11.11
CA GLY A 291 20.50 5.69 -10.35
C GLY A 291 20.78 5.97 -8.88
N GLN A 292 19.84 6.64 -8.20
CA GLN A 292 19.91 6.75 -6.76
C GLN A 292 19.69 5.35 -6.23
N ALA A 293 20.80 4.66 -5.92
CA ALA A 293 20.75 3.47 -5.08
C ALA A 293 19.86 3.83 -3.89
N ALA A 294 18.99 2.90 -3.46
CA ALA A 294 18.26 3.08 -2.21
C ALA A 294 19.23 3.63 -1.19
N MET A 295 19.11 4.93 -0.87
CA MET A 295 19.63 5.43 0.38
C MET A 295 18.92 4.50 1.36
N ARG A 296 19.66 3.59 1.99
CA ARG A 296 19.16 2.77 3.12
C ARG A 296 18.37 3.76 3.92
N SER A 297 17.03 3.70 3.85
CA SER A 297 16.13 4.79 4.23
C SER A 297 16.72 5.39 5.49
N THR A 298 17.49 6.48 5.35
CA THR A 298 18.42 6.88 6.41
C THR A 298 17.54 7.69 7.29
N LYS A 299 16.79 6.94 8.11
CA LYS A 299 15.62 7.38 8.84
C LYS A 299 14.49 7.77 7.89
N ARG A 300 13.39 6.99 7.87
CA ARG A 300 12.06 7.63 8.07
C ARG A 300 12.33 8.63 9.16
N VAL A 301 12.26 9.94 8.91
CA VAL A 301 12.47 10.93 9.98
C VAL A 301 11.60 10.46 11.13
N PRO A 302 12.15 9.88 12.21
CA PRO A 302 11.36 9.79 13.38
C PRO A 302 11.31 11.26 13.78
N LEU A 303 10.15 11.87 13.73
CA LEU A 303 9.89 12.93 14.68
C LEU A 303 10.02 12.25 16.06
N GLY A 304 11.27 12.13 16.53
CA GLY A 304 11.69 11.48 17.78
C GLY A 304 12.35 10.09 17.67
N LEU A 305 13.69 10.05 17.63
CA LEU A 305 14.61 9.05 18.25
C LEU A 305 15.31 7.95 17.41
N ARG A 306 16.51 7.62 17.91
CA ARG A 306 17.62 6.84 17.33
C ARG A 306 17.29 5.33 17.25
N ALA A 307 17.80 4.69 16.20
CA ALA A 307 17.73 3.24 16.00
C ALA A 307 18.44 2.47 17.14
N LEU A 308 17.76 1.43 17.65
CA LEU A 308 18.35 0.40 18.50
C LEU A 308 18.99 -0.68 17.61
N PRO A 309 20.03 -1.40 18.08
CA PRO A 309 20.74 -2.39 17.28
C PRO A 309 19.96 -3.69 17.11
N ASP A 310 20.07 -4.26 15.91
CA ASP A 310 19.42 -5.51 15.48
C ASP A 310 19.85 -6.71 16.33
N GLY A 311 18.88 -7.28 17.05
CA GLY A 311 18.95 -8.60 17.63
C GLY A 311 17.65 -9.34 17.29
N SER A 312 17.75 -10.44 16.55
CA SER A 312 16.63 -11.32 16.19
C SER A 312 15.95 -11.87 17.44
N ILE A 313 14.69 -11.49 17.67
CA ILE A 313 13.84 -11.92 18.80
C ILE A 313 12.45 -12.28 18.25
N PHE A 314 12.37 -13.33 17.45
CA PHE A 314 11.08 -13.97 17.17
C PHE A 314 11.26 -15.48 17.08
N ASP A 315 11.14 -16.13 18.24
CA ASP A 315 10.76 -17.53 18.29
C ASP A 315 9.42 -17.61 19.04
N PRO A 316 8.28 -17.68 18.33
CA PRO A 316 6.98 -17.76 18.97
C PRO A 316 6.80 -19.17 19.54
N SER A 317 7.10 -19.34 20.83
CA SER A 317 6.63 -20.51 21.56
C SER A 317 5.10 -20.55 21.51
N PRO A 318 4.47 -21.68 21.17
CA PRO A 318 3.03 -21.78 21.19
C PRO A 318 2.49 -21.58 22.62
N PRO A 319 1.31 -20.97 22.78
CA PRO A 319 0.68 -20.84 24.09
C PRO A 319 0.47 -22.24 24.67
N GLN A 320 1.00 -22.49 25.86
CA GLN A 320 0.60 -23.66 26.62
C GLN A 320 -0.88 -23.49 27.03
N PRO A 321 -1.69 -24.54 26.93
CA PRO A 321 -3.01 -24.52 27.55
C PRO A 321 -2.81 -24.46 29.06
N ASP A 322 -3.35 -23.42 29.70
CA ASP A 322 -3.41 -23.35 31.16
C ASP A 322 -4.38 -24.43 31.69
N PRO A 323 -4.07 -25.07 32.84
CA PRO A 323 -4.82 -26.18 33.43
C PRO A 323 -6.18 -25.81 34.04
#